data_AF-I4G2Z4-F1
#
_entry.id   AF-I4G2Z4-F1
#
_cell.length_a   1.000
_cell.length_b   1.000
_cell.length_c   1.000
_cell.angle_alpha   90.00
_cell.angle_beta   90.00
_cell.angle_gamma   90.00
#
_symmetry.space_group_name_H-M   'P 1'
#
loop_
_entity.id
_entity.type
_entity.pdbx_description
1 polymer ?
#
loop_
_entity_poly.entity_id
_entity_poly.type
_entity_poly.pdbx_seq_one_letter_code
_entity_poly.pdbx_strand_id
1 'polypeptide(L)'
;MNESDTFANLQQLEYIPYLDATGNICADLQGKIGVYAIFEREQVLEFVGYSRDIYLSLKQHLARQPQACYWLKVQLIDRPNRTILESIKQAWLRESQAVIGNEKLWTEPIDAKLAMTDTEKEIYQNADELGKIKLLKQVSRRVENDILSTLEKRGVQMEIRFNPKLKEQGLLDLK
;
A
#
# COMPACT_ATOMS: atom_id res chain seq x y z
N MET A 1 33.85 15.32 -12.24
CA MET A 1 32.56 15.89 -12.66
C MET A 1 31.53 14.78 -12.47
N ASN A 2 30.76 14.84 -11.39
CA ASN A 2 29.70 13.86 -11.16
C ASN A 2 28.47 14.35 -11.91
N GLU A 3 27.99 13.57 -12.88
CA GLU A 3 26.65 13.76 -13.44
C GLU A 3 25.69 13.88 -12.26
N SER A 4 25.18 15.09 -12.10
CA SER A 4 24.13 15.36 -11.12
C SER A 4 22.90 14.78 -11.77
N ASP A 5 22.53 13.54 -11.41
CA ASP A 5 21.23 12.99 -11.75
C ASP A 5 20.19 14.01 -11.27
N THR A 6 19.71 14.83 -12.21
CA THR A 6 18.79 15.92 -11.92
C THR A 6 17.43 15.26 -11.86
N PHE A 7 17.04 14.86 -10.66
CA PHE A 7 15.77 14.20 -10.44
C PHE A 7 14.62 15.20 -10.65
N ALA A 8 13.54 14.75 -11.29
CA ALA A 8 12.37 15.58 -11.52
C ALA A 8 11.69 15.94 -10.20
N ASN A 9 11.26 17.19 -10.08
CA ASN A 9 10.42 17.62 -8.96
C ASN A 9 9.05 16.94 -9.07
N LEU A 10 8.38 16.74 -7.93
CA LEU A 10 7.09 16.05 -7.89
C LEU A 10 6.05 16.78 -8.76
N GLN A 11 6.04 18.12 -8.74
CA GLN A 11 5.14 18.94 -9.54
C GLN A 11 5.35 18.81 -11.05
N GLN A 12 6.56 18.46 -11.50
CA GLN A 12 6.89 18.34 -12.92
C GLN A 12 6.51 16.98 -13.51
N LEU A 13 6.31 15.97 -12.65
CA LEU A 13 5.87 14.64 -13.08
C LEU A 13 4.38 14.65 -13.41
N GLU A 14 4.01 13.90 -14.44
CA GLU A 14 2.62 13.70 -14.83
C GLU A 14 1.90 12.74 -13.88
N TYR A 15 0.61 12.99 -13.66
CA TYR A 15 -0.25 12.06 -12.96
C TYR A 15 -0.59 10.87 -13.86
N ILE A 16 -0.36 9.67 -13.34
CA ILE A 16 -0.73 8.40 -13.96
C ILE A 16 -1.89 7.82 -13.13
N PRO A 17 -2.94 7.28 -13.73
CA PRO A 17 -3.99 6.61 -12.97
C PRO A 17 -3.41 5.39 -12.25
N TYR A 18 -3.81 5.17 -11.01
CA TYR A 18 -3.33 4.02 -10.21
C TYR A 18 -3.75 2.69 -10.83
N LEU A 19 -4.97 2.65 -11.34
CA LEU A 19 -5.54 1.55 -12.10
C LEU A 19 -5.79 2.04 -13.52
N ASP A 20 -5.33 1.29 -14.51
CA ASP A 20 -5.64 1.56 -15.90
C ASP A 20 -7.13 1.30 -16.23
N ALA A 21 -7.51 1.52 -17.49
CA ALA A 21 -8.87 1.30 -17.96
C ALA A 21 -9.34 -0.17 -17.86
N THR A 22 -8.41 -1.12 -17.65
CA THR A 22 -8.70 -2.54 -17.44
C THR A 22 -8.75 -2.92 -15.96
N GLY A 23 -8.61 -1.96 -15.04
CA GLY A 23 -8.65 -2.21 -13.60
C GLY A 23 -7.36 -2.84 -13.05
N ASN A 24 -6.23 -2.67 -13.74
CA ASN A 24 -4.94 -3.23 -13.36
C ASN A 24 -3.91 -2.13 -13.06
N ILE A 25 -2.93 -2.43 -12.21
CA ILE A 25 -1.73 -1.59 -12.11
C ILE A 25 -0.92 -1.75 -13.40
N CYS A 26 -0.33 -0.66 -13.88
CA CYS A 26 0.50 -0.68 -15.09
C CYS A 26 1.62 -1.75 -15.00
N ALA A 27 1.57 -2.73 -15.90
CA ALA A 27 2.54 -3.84 -15.93
C ALA A 27 3.98 -3.38 -16.23
N ASP A 28 4.16 -2.21 -16.87
CA ASP A 28 5.49 -1.66 -17.16
C ASP A 28 6.27 -1.27 -15.91
N LEU A 29 5.60 -1.15 -14.75
CA LEU A 29 6.21 -0.90 -13.45
C LEU A 29 6.75 -2.17 -12.79
N GLN A 30 6.49 -3.35 -13.36
CA GLN A 30 6.91 -4.63 -12.79
C GLN A 30 8.44 -4.75 -12.79
N GLY A 31 9.01 -5.03 -11.62
CA GLY A 31 10.45 -5.14 -11.43
C GLY A 31 11.21 -3.82 -11.64
N LYS A 32 10.50 -2.69 -11.81
CA LYS A 32 11.12 -1.38 -11.92
C LYS A 32 11.48 -0.85 -10.55
N ILE A 33 12.64 -0.21 -10.49
CA ILE A 33 13.17 0.42 -9.29
C ILE A 33 12.93 1.92 -9.39
N GLY A 34 12.51 2.53 -8.29
CA GLY A 34 12.31 3.98 -8.26
C GLY A 34 11.54 4.49 -7.05
N VAL A 35 11.20 5.76 -7.12
CA VAL A 35 10.39 6.49 -6.13
C VAL A 35 9.01 6.73 -6.71
N TYR A 36 7.97 6.63 -5.89
CA TYR A 36 6.60 6.86 -6.29
C TYR A 36 5.84 7.60 -5.20
N ALA A 37 4.88 8.40 -5.64
CA ALA A 37 3.93 9.11 -4.80
C ALA A 37 2.53 8.62 -5.14
N ILE A 38 1.71 8.37 -4.12
CA ILE A 38 0.33 7.92 -4.23
C ILE A 38 -0.58 9.05 -3.78
N PHE A 39 -1.63 9.29 -4.56
CA PHE A 39 -2.60 10.33 -4.30
C PHE A 39 -4.02 9.78 -4.31
N GLU A 40 -4.87 10.33 -3.45
CA GLU A 40 -6.30 10.05 -3.46
C GLU A 40 -7.00 10.71 -4.66
N ARG A 41 -8.32 10.54 -4.78
CA ARG A 41 -9.10 10.90 -5.97
C ARG A 41 -8.94 12.37 -6.36
N GLU A 42 -8.90 13.26 -5.38
CA GLU A 42 -8.75 14.71 -5.52
C GLU A 42 -7.30 15.15 -5.73
N GLN A 43 -6.39 14.20 -5.99
CA GLN A 43 -4.95 14.42 -6.19
C GLN A 43 -4.22 14.99 -4.95
N VAL A 44 -4.76 14.75 -3.76
CA VAL A 44 -4.09 15.02 -2.49
C VAL A 44 -3.06 13.93 -2.22
N LEU A 45 -1.85 14.32 -1.80
CA LEU A 45 -0.74 13.40 -1.58
C LEU A 45 -0.96 12.59 -0.30
N GLU A 46 -0.98 11.27 -0.43
CA GLU A 46 -1.28 10.33 0.64
C GLU A 46 -0.06 9.53 1.09
N PHE A 47 0.88 9.26 0.17
CA PHE A 47 2.07 8.48 0.49
C PHE A 47 3.21 8.75 -0.49
N VAL A 48 4.46 8.69 0.00
CA VAL A 48 5.67 8.65 -0.84
C VAL A 48 6.56 7.49 -0.41
N GLY A 49 6.89 6.62 -1.34
CA GLY A 49 7.73 5.44 -1.09
C GLY A 49 8.75 5.21 -2.20
N TYR A 50 9.64 4.26 -1.97
CA TYR A 50 10.52 3.74 -3.01
C TYR A 50 10.58 2.22 -2.91
N SER A 51 10.83 1.58 -4.04
CA SER A 51 10.90 0.12 -4.10
C SER A 51 11.84 -0.32 -5.20
N ARG A 52 12.34 -1.56 -5.07
CA ARG A 52 13.01 -2.27 -6.16
C ARG A 52 12.04 -2.99 -7.10
N ASP A 53 10.78 -3.08 -6.70
CA ASP A 53 9.67 -3.53 -7.53
C ASP A 53 8.46 -2.66 -7.21
N ILE A 54 8.30 -1.59 -7.99
CA ILE A 54 7.23 -0.62 -7.80
C ILE A 54 5.86 -1.30 -7.92
N TYR A 55 5.67 -2.18 -8.91
CA TYR A 55 4.42 -2.89 -9.10
C TYR A 55 4.01 -3.69 -7.85
N LEU A 56 4.95 -4.44 -7.25
CA LEU A 56 4.67 -5.21 -6.04
C LEU A 56 4.27 -4.31 -4.87
N SER A 57 4.99 -3.20 -4.66
CA SER A 57 4.68 -2.26 -3.59
C SER A 57 3.32 -1.60 -3.79
N LEU A 58 3.01 -1.15 -5.01
CA LEU A 58 1.69 -0.62 -5.35
C LEU A 58 0.60 -1.65 -5.08
N LYS A 59 0.78 -2.90 -5.52
CA LYS A 59 -0.19 -3.97 -5.23
C LYS A 59 -0.46 -4.13 -3.73
N GLN A 60 0.57 -4.06 -2.89
CA GLN A 60 0.42 -4.08 -1.43
C GLN A 60 -0.31 -2.84 -0.90
N HIS A 61 0.06 -1.65 -1.34
CA HIS A 61 -0.60 -0.40 -0.93
C HIS A 61 -2.07 -0.39 -1.30
N LEU A 62 -2.44 -0.90 -2.47
CA LEU A 62 -3.85 -1.00 -2.88
C LEU A 62 -4.66 -1.91 -1.96
N ALA A 63 -4.08 -3.03 -1.51
CA ALA A 63 -4.74 -3.92 -0.56
C ALA A 63 -4.90 -3.28 0.84
N ARG A 64 -3.93 -2.44 1.25
CA ARG A 64 -3.93 -1.78 2.56
C ARG A 64 -4.81 -0.52 2.60
N GLN A 65 -4.73 0.32 1.57
CA GLN A 65 -5.37 1.63 1.49
C GLN A 65 -6.14 1.81 0.17
N PRO A 66 -7.14 0.96 -0.12
CA PRO A 66 -7.84 0.98 -1.41
C PRO A 66 -8.55 2.30 -1.70
N GLN A 67 -8.90 3.11 -0.71
CA GLN A 67 -9.55 4.40 -0.90
C GLN A 67 -8.57 5.57 -1.12
N ALA A 68 -7.28 5.37 -0.93
CA ALA A 68 -6.27 6.41 -1.13
C ALA A 68 -5.45 6.22 -2.43
N CYS A 69 -5.68 5.11 -3.14
CA CYS A 69 -4.89 4.72 -4.31
C CYS A 69 -5.58 5.10 -5.64
N TYR A 70 -5.56 6.37 -6.05
CA TYR A 70 -6.21 6.85 -7.29
C TYR A 70 -5.24 7.35 -8.35
N TRP A 71 -4.21 8.10 -7.96
CA TRP A 71 -3.18 8.58 -8.87
C TRP A 71 -1.79 8.25 -8.37
N LEU A 72 -0.86 8.25 -9.33
CA LEU A 72 0.54 7.98 -9.13
C LEU A 72 1.37 9.06 -9.80
N LYS A 73 2.49 9.39 -9.17
CA LYS A 73 3.65 9.97 -9.84
C LYS A 73 4.83 9.05 -9.59
N VAL A 74 5.59 8.74 -10.61
CA VAL A 74 6.67 7.75 -10.53
C VAL A 74 7.93 8.30 -11.17
N GLN A 75 9.05 8.08 -10.50
CA GLN A 75 10.37 8.32 -11.03
C GLN A 75 11.20 7.04 -10.99
N LEU A 76 11.47 6.50 -12.17
CA LEU A 76 12.29 5.31 -12.34
C LEU A 76 13.77 5.64 -12.19
N ILE A 77 14.55 4.70 -11.65
CA ILE A 77 15.99 4.84 -11.45
C ILE A 77 16.72 3.61 -11.97
N ASP A 78 17.65 3.82 -12.89
CA ASP A 78 18.45 2.75 -13.49
C ASP A 78 19.52 2.19 -12.54
N ARG A 79 20.11 3.05 -11.71
CA ARG A 79 21.16 2.70 -10.75
C ARG A 79 20.68 2.92 -9.32
N PRO A 80 20.11 1.91 -8.67
CA PRO A 80 19.51 2.08 -7.36
C PRO A 80 20.57 2.35 -6.29
N ASN A 81 20.48 3.51 -5.66
CA ASN A 81 21.22 3.84 -4.45
C ASN A 81 20.22 4.28 -3.38
N ARG A 82 20.26 3.64 -2.21
CA ARG A 82 19.33 3.93 -1.11
C ARG A 82 19.36 5.41 -0.71
N THR A 83 20.55 6.02 -0.68
CA THR A 83 20.71 7.45 -0.37
C THR A 83 20.02 8.33 -1.40
N ILE A 84 20.11 7.96 -2.68
CA ILE A 84 19.44 8.68 -3.77
C ILE A 84 17.91 8.55 -3.64
N LEU A 85 17.40 7.33 -3.47
CA LEU A 85 15.97 7.05 -3.32
C LEU A 85 15.37 7.80 -2.13
N GLU A 86 16.06 7.77 -0.99
CA GLU A 86 15.65 8.50 0.21
C GLU A 86 15.68 10.01 -0.02
N SER A 87 16.73 10.53 -0.67
CA SER A 87 16.85 11.96 -0.97
C SER A 87 15.68 12.48 -1.82
N ILE A 88 15.29 11.73 -2.85
CA ILE A 88 14.14 12.08 -3.71
C ILE A 88 12.83 12.02 -2.91
N LYS A 89 12.60 10.95 -2.13
CA LYS A 89 11.43 10.86 -1.22
C LYS A 89 11.35 12.09 -0.32
N GLN A 90 12.44 12.45 0.36
CA GLN A 90 12.47 13.61 1.25
C GLN A 90 12.32 14.95 0.52
N ALA A 91 12.76 15.04 -0.74
CA ALA A 91 12.52 16.22 -1.57
C ALA A 91 11.02 16.38 -1.89
N TRP A 92 10.36 15.30 -2.32
CA TRP A 92 8.93 15.30 -2.65
C TRP A 92 8.04 15.59 -1.42
N LEU A 93 8.40 15.05 -0.25
CA LEU A 93 7.71 15.35 1.00
C LEU A 93 7.81 16.84 1.38
N ARG A 94 9.00 17.43 1.25
CA ARG A 94 9.20 18.87 1.52
C ARG A 94 8.48 19.76 0.52
N GLU A 95 8.51 19.38 -0.76
CA GLU A 95 7.89 20.13 -1.86
C GLU A 95 6.36 20.19 -1.72
N SER A 96 5.73 19.05 -1.38
CA SER A 96 4.27 18.95 -1.28
C SER A 96 3.68 19.66 -0.07
N GLN A 97 4.48 19.92 0.97
CA GLN A 97 4.02 20.39 2.29
C GLN A 97 2.89 19.52 2.89
N ALA A 98 2.71 18.30 2.38
CA ALA A 98 1.63 17.42 2.78
C ALA A 98 1.90 16.85 4.17
N VAL A 99 0.90 16.92 5.03
CA VAL A 99 0.91 16.16 6.29
C VAL A 99 0.44 14.75 5.95
N ILE A 100 1.39 13.91 5.56
CA ILE A 100 1.10 12.50 5.30
C ILE A 100 0.68 11.83 6.61
N GLY A 101 -0.38 11.03 6.54
CA GLY A 101 -0.89 10.26 7.65
C GLY A 101 0.10 9.21 8.17
N ASN A 102 -0.38 8.28 8.98
CA ASN A 102 0.46 7.26 9.57
C ASN A 102 1.05 6.30 8.50
N GLU A 103 2.35 6.43 8.21
CA GLU A 103 3.08 5.63 7.21
C GLU A 103 2.95 4.11 7.43
N LYS A 104 2.71 3.68 8.68
CA LYS A 104 2.50 2.27 9.02
C LYS A 104 1.30 1.67 8.32
N LEU A 105 0.26 2.47 8.07
CA LEU A 105 -0.94 2.03 7.34
C LEU A 105 -0.64 1.60 5.90
N TRP A 106 0.49 2.05 5.35
CA TRP A 106 0.94 1.74 4.00
C TRP A 106 1.96 0.61 3.96
N THR A 107 2.72 0.42 5.03
CA THR A 107 3.95 -0.40 5.04
C THR A 107 3.84 -1.65 5.92
N GLU A 108 2.98 -1.64 6.94
CA GLU A 108 2.78 -2.78 7.85
C GLU A 108 1.59 -3.65 7.38
N PRO A 109 1.57 -4.94 7.76
CA PRO A 109 0.38 -5.79 7.62
C PRO A 109 -0.85 -5.16 8.29
N ILE A 110 -2.02 -5.40 7.72
CA ILE A 110 -3.29 -4.91 8.27
C ILE A 110 -3.59 -5.71 9.55
N ASP A 111 -3.75 -5.02 10.68
CA ASP A 111 -4.18 -5.64 11.93
C ASP A 111 -5.71 -5.76 11.98
N ALA A 112 -6.19 -6.97 11.71
CA ALA A 112 -7.63 -7.28 11.72
C ALA A 112 -8.24 -7.18 13.13
N LYS A 113 -7.43 -7.18 14.20
CA LYS A 113 -7.93 -7.03 15.58
C LYS A 113 -8.59 -5.67 15.80
N LEU A 114 -8.16 -4.65 15.06
CA LEU A 114 -8.75 -3.31 15.10
C LEU A 114 -10.22 -3.31 14.62
N ALA A 115 -10.61 -4.32 13.84
CA ALA A 115 -11.98 -4.49 13.34
C ALA A 115 -12.84 -5.45 14.20
N MET A 116 -12.36 -5.86 15.38
CA MET A 116 -13.14 -6.68 16.30
C MET A 116 -14.31 -5.88 16.87
N THR A 117 -15.49 -6.50 16.93
CA THR A 117 -16.62 -5.99 17.70
C THR A 117 -16.35 -6.12 19.20
N ASP A 118 -17.11 -5.43 20.04
CA ASP A 118 -16.91 -5.51 21.49
C ASP A 118 -17.15 -6.92 22.04
N THR A 119 -18.15 -7.63 21.49
CA THR A 119 -18.37 -9.05 21.79
C THR A 119 -17.18 -9.93 21.39
N GLU A 120 -16.56 -9.68 20.24
CA GLU A 120 -15.37 -10.43 19.81
C GLU A 120 -14.16 -10.13 20.69
N LYS A 121 -13.99 -8.88 21.15
CA LYS A 121 -12.94 -8.53 22.11
C LYS A 121 -13.12 -9.27 23.43
N GLU A 122 -14.35 -9.34 23.94
CA GLU A 122 -14.66 -10.10 25.16
C GLU A 122 -14.37 -11.60 25.00
N ILE A 123 -14.75 -12.20 23.87
CA ILE A 123 -14.43 -13.60 23.57
C ILE A 123 -12.91 -13.79 23.50
N TYR A 124 -12.19 -12.89 22.82
CA TYR A 124 -10.73 -12.97 22.68
C TYR A 124 -10.00 -12.94 24.02
N GLN A 125 -10.46 -12.11 24.96
CA GLN A 125 -9.87 -11.98 26.29
C GLN A 125 -10.06 -13.24 27.15
N ASN A 126 -11.20 -13.92 27.01
CA ASN A 126 -11.57 -15.08 27.83
C ASN A 126 -11.25 -16.43 27.19
N ALA A 127 -10.89 -16.46 25.91
CA ALA A 127 -10.57 -17.68 25.18
C ALA A 127 -9.18 -18.24 25.54
N ASP A 128 -9.04 -19.56 25.41
CA ASP A 128 -7.75 -20.23 25.37
C ASP A 128 -7.00 -19.94 24.05
N GLU A 129 -5.75 -20.36 23.94
CA GLU A 129 -4.92 -20.07 22.76
C GLU A 129 -5.54 -20.59 21.45
N LEU A 130 -6.17 -21.77 21.48
CA LEU A 130 -6.84 -22.32 20.31
C LEU A 130 -8.09 -21.51 19.93
N GLY A 131 -8.87 -21.07 20.92
CA GLY A 131 -10.03 -20.19 20.73
C GLY A 131 -9.63 -18.84 20.15
N LYS A 132 -8.55 -18.22 20.65
CA LYS A 132 -7.99 -16.97 20.11
C LYS A 132 -7.62 -17.12 18.64
N ILE A 133 -6.89 -18.18 18.28
CA ILE A 133 -6.48 -18.41 16.88
C ILE A 133 -7.71 -18.57 15.97
N LYS A 134 -8.74 -19.31 16.41
CA LYS A 134 -9.99 -19.47 15.63
C LYS A 134 -10.68 -18.13 15.41
N LEU A 135 -10.80 -17.31 16.46
CA LEU A 135 -11.41 -15.99 16.38
C LEU A 135 -10.60 -15.05 15.46
N LEU A 136 -9.27 -15.01 15.60
CA LEU A 136 -8.40 -14.21 14.74
C LEU A 136 -8.55 -14.59 13.27
N LYS A 137 -8.64 -15.89 12.94
CA LYS A 137 -8.91 -16.35 11.57
C LYS A 137 -10.26 -15.87 11.07
N GLN A 138 -11.30 -15.92 11.90
CA GLN A 138 -12.65 -15.46 11.54
C GLN A 138 -12.66 -13.96 11.24
N VAL A 139 -12.13 -13.15 12.16
CA VAL A 139 -12.06 -11.69 12.01
C VAL A 139 -11.21 -11.31 10.79
N SER A 140 -10.05 -11.94 10.60
CA SER A 140 -9.19 -11.70 9.43
C SER A 140 -9.89 -12.04 8.12
N ARG A 141 -10.69 -13.11 8.06
CA ARG A 141 -11.47 -13.45 6.86
C ARG A 141 -12.57 -12.42 6.57
N ARG A 142 -13.24 -11.89 7.61
CA ARG A 142 -14.22 -10.83 7.44
C ARG A 142 -13.57 -9.58 6.84
N VAL A 143 -12.48 -9.10 7.45
CA VAL A 143 -11.74 -7.92 6.97
C VAL A 143 -11.22 -8.13 5.55
N GLU A 144 -10.69 -9.31 5.23
CA GLU A 144 -10.27 -9.65 3.87
C GLU A 144 -11.42 -9.55 2.86
N ASN A 145 -12.60 -10.10 3.20
CA ASN A 145 -13.77 -10.01 2.33
C ASN A 145 -14.23 -8.56 2.11
N ASP A 146 -14.16 -7.72 3.15
CA ASP A 146 -14.51 -6.30 3.06
C ASP A 146 -13.54 -5.54 2.12
N ILE A 147 -12.24 -5.84 2.22
CA ILE A 147 -11.21 -5.29 1.32
C ILE A 147 -11.46 -5.76 -0.11
N LEU A 148 -11.64 -7.07 -0.33
CA LEU A 148 -11.88 -7.63 -1.67
C LEU A 148 -13.15 -7.05 -2.31
N SER A 149 -14.24 -6.89 -1.54
CA SER A 149 -15.46 -6.24 -2.03
C SER A 149 -15.22 -4.77 -2.39
N THR A 150 -14.39 -4.06 -1.62
CA THR A 150 -14.01 -2.68 -1.95
C THR A 150 -13.22 -2.61 -3.24
N LEU A 151 -12.26 -3.51 -3.44
CA LEU A 151 -11.45 -3.58 -4.65
C LEU A 151 -12.30 -3.93 -5.88
N GLU A 152 -13.23 -4.88 -5.75
CA GLU A 152 -14.18 -5.24 -6.79
C GLU A 152 -15.06 -4.04 -7.19
N LYS A 153 -15.59 -3.29 -6.22
CA LYS A 153 -16.36 -2.05 -6.48
C LYS A 153 -15.52 -0.97 -7.16
N ARG A 154 -14.20 -0.96 -6.93
CA ARG A 154 -13.25 -0.08 -7.63
C ARG A 154 -12.88 -0.59 -9.03
N GLY A 155 -13.38 -1.76 -9.44
CA GLY A 155 -13.13 -2.35 -10.75
C GLY A 155 -11.81 -3.10 -10.86
N VAL A 156 -11.12 -3.40 -9.75
CA VAL A 156 -9.82 -4.09 -9.75
C VAL A 156 -9.97 -5.49 -10.37
N GLN A 157 -9.18 -5.78 -11.41
CA GLN A 157 -9.22 -7.06 -12.12
C GLN A 157 -8.04 -7.98 -11.78
N MET A 158 -6.91 -7.43 -11.31
CA MET A 158 -5.74 -8.23 -10.94
C MET A 158 -6.00 -9.07 -9.68
N GLU A 159 -5.39 -10.25 -9.61
CA GLU A 159 -5.52 -11.14 -8.45
C GLU A 159 -4.85 -10.56 -7.20
N ILE A 160 -5.61 -10.36 -6.13
CA ILE A 160 -5.12 -9.99 -4.80
C ILE A 160 -5.23 -11.22 -3.88
N ARG A 161 -4.07 -11.76 -3.49
CA ARG A 161 -3.99 -12.98 -2.69
C ARG A 161 -3.28 -12.73 -1.36
N PHE A 162 -4.05 -12.76 -0.28
CA PHE A 162 -3.53 -12.66 1.08
C PHE A 162 -2.85 -13.95 1.54
N ASN A 163 -1.88 -13.81 2.45
CA ASN A 163 -1.20 -14.95 3.07
C ASN A 163 -2.08 -15.59 4.15
N PRO A 164 -2.57 -16.83 3.95
CA PRO A 164 -3.47 -17.48 4.89
C PRO A 164 -2.83 -17.78 6.25
N LYS A 165 -1.49 -17.88 6.33
CA LYS A 165 -0.78 -18.14 7.59
C LYS A 165 -0.86 -16.96 8.56
N LEU A 166 -0.84 -15.73 8.05
CA LEU A 166 -0.86 -14.52 8.89
C LEU A 166 -2.19 -14.33 9.62
N LYS A 167 -3.28 -14.91 9.11
CA LYS A 167 -4.61 -14.88 9.74
C LYS A 167 -4.62 -15.50 11.14
N GLU A 168 -3.68 -16.41 11.44
CA GLU A 168 -3.49 -16.98 12.79
C GLU A 168 -3.06 -15.93 13.81
N GLN A 169 -2.40 -14.87 13.36
CA GLN A 169 -1.90 -13.78 14.18
C GLN A 169 -2.84 -12.55 14.15
N GLY A 170 -3.95 -12.63 13.41
CA GLY A 170 -4.85 -11.50 13.16
C GLY A 170 -4.32 -10.52 12.12
N LEU A 171 -3.38 -10.94 11.27
CA LEU A 171 -2.73 -10.07 10.29
C LEU A 171 -3.14 -10.45 8.87
N LEU A 172 -3.30 -9.43 8.02
CA LEU A 172 -3.47 -9.59 6.58
C LEU A 172 -2.32 -8.90 5.85
N ASP A 173 -1.62 -9.67 5.02
CA ASP A 173 -0.64 -9.15 4.08
C ASP A 173 -0.63 -9.99 2.81
N LEU A 174 -0.12 -9.43 1.72
CA LEU A 174 0.01 -10.15 0.46
C LEU A 174 1.16 -11.17 0.51
N LYS A 175 1.09 -12.19 -0.36
CA LYS A 175 2.15 -13.18 -0.54
C LYS A 175 3.32 -12.65 -1.36
#